data_AF-A0A4R6M5M5-F1
#
_entry.id   AF-A0A4R6M5M5-F1
#
_cell.length_a   1.000
_cell.length_b   1.000
_cell.length_c   1.000
_cell.angle_alpha   90.00
_cell.angle_beta   90.00
_cell.angle_gamma   90.00
#
_symmetry.space_group_name_H-M   'P 1'
#
loop_
_entity.id
_entity.type
_entity.pdbx_description
1 polymer ?
#
loop_
_entity_poly.entity_id
_entity_poly.type
_entity_poly.pdbx_seq_one_letter_code
_entity_poly.pdbx_strand_id
1 'polypeptide(L)' 'MENKRPISFTLLVVVTILGITLFKQFDFETLKFEKPALAILYIVVFVVSLYFLIKRPKKSSEK' A
#
# COMPACT_ATOMS: atom_id res chain seq x y z
N MET A 1 -3.68 26.62 5.67
CA MET A 1 -3.86 25.16 5.84
C MET A 1 -2.75 24.50 5.04
N GLU A 2 -1.77 23.88 5.69
CA GLU A 2 -0.60 23.28 5.01
C GLU A 2 -1.07 22.23 3.99
N ASN A 3 -0.66 22.39 2.73
CA ASN A 3 -0.85 21.43 1.65
C ASN A 3 -0.20 20.09 2.03
N LYS A 4 -0.97 19.20 2.68
CA LYS A 4 -0.56 17.81 2.88
C LYS A 4 -0.32 17.21 1.50
N ARG A 5 0.91 16.75 1.30
CA ARG A 5 1.50 16.41 0.00
C ARG A 5 0.55 15.48 -0.77
N PRO A 6 0.11 15.82 -2.00
CA PRO A 6 -0.87 15.05 -2.77
C PRO A 6 -0.43 13.58 -2.98
N ILE A 7 0.89 13.33 -3.04
CA ILE A 7 1.49 12.00 -3.15
C ILE A 7 1.11 11.10 -1.97
N SER A 8 1.04 11.62 -0.74
CA SER A 8 0.66 10.84 0.44
C SER A 8 -0.82 10.42 0.40
N PHE A 9 -1.68 11.24 -0.19
CA PHE A 9 -3.09 10.90 -0.37
C PHE A 9 -3.26 9.77 -1.41
N THR A 10 -2.60 9.87 -2.56
CA THR A 10 -2.64 8.80 -3.57
C THR A 10 -2.11 7.48 -3.01
N LEU A 11 -0.98 7.49 -2.29
CA LEU A 11 -0.44 6.28 -1.65
C LEU A 11 -1.40 5.70 -0.60
N LEU A 12 -2.07 6.54 0.20
CA LEU A 12 -3.09 6.11 1.15
C LEU A 12 -4.25 5.38 0.44
N VAL A 13 -4.74 5.93 -0.68
CA VAL A 13 -5.81 5.32 -1.49
C VAL A 13 -5.36 3.98 -2.06
N VAL A 14 -4.15 3.91 -2.64
CA VAL A 14 -3.59 2.66 -3.18
C VAL A 14 -3.46 1.58 -2.10
N VAL A 15 -2.90 1.92 -0.94
CA VAL A 15 -2.78 1.00 0.20
C VAL A 15 -4.16 0.52 0.63
N THR A 16 -5.14 1.41 0.74
CA THR A 16 -6.50 1.05 1.16
C THR A 16 -7.16 0.07 0.18
N ILE A 17 -7.10 0.36 -1.12
CA ILE A 17 -7.69 -0.49 -2.16
C ILE A 17 -7.01 -1.84 -2.20
N LEU A 18 -5.67 -1.88 -2.29
CA LEU A 18 -4.92 -3.14 -2.37
C LEU A 18 -5.07 -3.98 -1.11
N GLY A 19 -5.12 -3.35 0.08
CA GLY A 19 -5.37 -4.05 1.33
C GLY A 19 -6.73 -4.75 1.35
N ILE A 20 -7.79 -4.05 0.93
CA ILE A 20 -9.14 -4.63 0.82
C ILE A 20 -9.17 -5.72 -0.25
N THR A 21 -8.58 -5.49 -1.42
CA THR A 21 -8.56 -6.45 -2.53
C THR A 21 -7.84 -7.74 -2.13
N LEU A 22 -6.64 -7.65 -1.53
CA LEU A 22 -5.90 -8.82 -1.08
C LEU A 22 -6.67 -9.59 0.00
N PHE A 23 -7.29 -8.90 0.95
CA PHE A 23 -8.10 -9.54 1.99
C PHE A 23 -9.31 -10.30 1.40
N LYS A 24 -9.98 -9.74 0.39
CA LYS A 24 -11.15 -10.36 -0.25
C LYS A 24 -10.80 -11.48 -1.24
N GLN A 25 -9.63 -11.43 -1.88
CA GLN A 25 -9.19 -12.44 -2.85
C GLN A 25 -8.45 -13.62 -2.21
N PHE A 26 -8.08 -13.51 -0.93
CA PHE A 26 -7.46 -14.60 -0.20
C PHE A 26 -8.51 -15.60 0.27
N ASP A 27 -8.37 -16.83 -0.20
CA ASP A 27 -9.14 -17.96 0.29
C ASP A 27 -8.49 -18.50 1.56
N PHE A 28 -9.16 -18.31 2.71
CA PHE A 28 -8.69 -18.74 4.02
C PHE A 28 -8.83 -20.25 4.24
N GLU A 29 -9.63 -20.96 3.44
CA GLU A 29 -9.76 -22.42 3.53
C GLU A 29 -8.59 -23.11 2.81
N THR A 30 -8.26 -22.64 1.60
CA THR A 30 -7.19 -23.25 0.79
C THR A 30 -5.83 -22.55 0.91
N LEU A 31 -5.78 -21.41 1.62
CA LEU A 31 -4.61 -20.55 1.81
C LEU A 31 -4.00 -20.06 0.49
N LYS A 32 -4.85 -19.80 -0.50
CA LYS A 32 -4.44 -19.41 -1.86
C LYS A 32 -5.17 -18.17 -2.32
N PHE A 33 -4.56 -17.47 -3.26
CA PHE A 33 -5.24 -16.44 -4.02
C PHE A 33 -5.79 -17.04 -5.31
N GLU A 34 -6.96 -16.57 -5.75
CA GLU A 34 -7.57 -16.97 -7.02
C GLU A 34 -6.61 -16.79 -8.20
N LYS A 35 -5.80 -15.71 -8.17
CA LYS A 35 -4.78 -15.40 -9.18
C LYS A 35 -3.42 -15.19 -8.50
N PRO A 36 -2.62 -16.25 -8.28
CA PRO A 36 -1.40 -16.18 -7.46
C PRO A 36 -0.38 -15.16 -7.99
N ALA A 37 -0.13 -15.15 -9.30
CA ALA A 37 0.84 -14.22 -9.90
C ALA A 37 0.40 -12.75 -9.74
N LEU A 38 -0.88 -12.46 -9.92
CA LEU A 38 -1.43 -11.11 -9.75
C LEU A 38 -1.41 -10.69 -8.27
N ALA A 39 -1.74 -11.62 -7.37
CA ALA A 39 -1.68 -11.36 -5.93
C ALA A 39 -0.27 -11.04 -5.46
N ILE A 40 0.76 -11.73 -5.97
CA ILE A 40 2.17 -11.39 -5.68
C ILE A 40 2.47 -9.96 -6.12
N LEU A 41 2.06 -9.56 -7.32
CA LEU A 41 2.26 -8.19 -7.79
C LEU A 41 1.57 -7.16 -6.87
N TYR A 42 0.31 -7.42 -6.49
CA TYR A 42 -0.42 -6.56 -5.57
C TYR A 42 0.21 -6.49 -4.18
N ILE A 43 0.72 -7.60 -3.65
CA ILE A 43 1.44 -7.63 -2.37
C ILE A 43 2.71 -6.78 -2.48
N VAL A 44 3.50 -6.94 -3.54
CA VAL A 44 4.73 -6.16 -3.74
C VAL A 44 4.42 -4.66 -3.80
N VAL A 45 3.43 -4.25 -4.61
CA VAL A 45 3.02 -2.85 -4.69
C VAL A 45 2.50 -2.34 -3.34
N PHE A 46 1.66 -3.11 -2.65
CA PHE A 46 1.11 -2.77 -1.34
C PHE A 46 2.21 -2.56 -0.30
N VAL A 47 3.19 -3.47 -0.20
CA VAL A 47 4.33 -3.37 0.73
C VAL A 47 5.20 -2.16 0.39
N VAL A 48 5.48 -1.91 -0.89
CA VAL A 48 6.25 -0.73 -1.32
C VAL A 48 5.50 0.57 -0.98
N SER A 49 4.20 0.65 -1.26
CA SER A 49 3.38 1.81 -0.91
C SER A 49 3.32 2.03 0.60
N LEU A 50 3.16 0.98 1.41
CA LEU A 50 3.24 1.05 2.87
C LEU A 50 4.61 1.55 3.33
N TYR A 51 5.69 1.03 2.75
CA TYR A 51 7.04 1.46 3.08
C TYR A 51 7.21 2.96 2.84
N PHE A 52 6.80 3.49 1.69
CA PHE A 52 6.88 4.92 1.40
C PHE A 52 5.93 5.78 2.25
N LEU A 53 4.78 5.24 2.64
CA LEU A 53 3.80 5.95 3.48
C LEU A 53 4.25 6.03 4.95
N ILE A 54 4.82 4.94 5.48
CA ILE A 54 5.31 4.85 6.87
C ILE A 54 6.66 5.53 7.02
N LYS A 55 7.52 5.42 6.00
CA LYS A 55 8.81 6.10 5.97
C LYS A 55 8.57 7.59 5.85
N ARG A 56 8.41 8.23 7.02
CA ARG A 56 8.40 9.69 7.12
C ARG A 56 9.66 10.18 6.42
N PRO A 57 9.54 11.10 5.42
CA PRO A 57 10.73 11.75 4.92
C PRO A 57 11.38 12.39 6.13
N LYS A 58 12.64 12.01 6.43
CA LYS A 58 13.45 12.69 7.43
C LYS A 58 13.31 14.16 7.07
N LYS A 59 12.59 14.92 7.91
CA LYS A 59 12.47 16.36 7.77
C LYS A 59 13.93 16.80 7.72
N SER A 60 14.45 17.12 6.54
CA SER A 60 15.64 17.94 6.50
C SER A 60 15.21 19.13 7.32
N SER A 61 15.81 19.25 8.50
CA SER A 61 15.80 20.48 9.27
C SER A 61 16.39 21.50 8.32
N GLU A 62 15.53 22.13 7.54
CA GLU A 62 15.88 23.35 6.82
C GLU A 62 16.10 24.36 7.95
N LYS A 63 17.35 24.78 8.05
CA LYS A 63 17.88 25.70 9.05
C LYS A 63 17.14 27.03 9.01
#